data_AF-A0AAW0E0S0-F1
#
_entry.id   AF-A0AAW0E0S0-F1
#
_cell.length_a   1.000
_cell.length_b   1.000
_cell.length_c   1.000
_cell.angle_alpha   90.00
_cell.angle_beta   90.00
_cell.angle_gamma   90.00
#
_symmetry.space_group_name_H-M   'P 1'
#
loop_
_entity.id
_entity.type
_entity.pdbx_description
1 polymer ?
#
loop_
_entity_poly.entity_id
_entity_poly.type
_entity_poly.pdbx_seq_one_letter_code
_entity_poly.pdbx_strand_id
1 'polypeptide(L)'
;MSTDELSSFFTNAWGKTWSRRSGTIFKTDICKENTSLMEALDDETPGNRYGAVYLEIQDQFHYICYEGISAVGKALKMAEEVHEVLVIQSEFPLLRESIECKKNRLKRYPQRQRMVVTGQPGIGKTTFLLYLLIHRLEHKLPTAVQFNNDAIIIFNETGFHIHGTDDQLDLENTVSEMLEECWALAANVTQPFLLFRVHAQCLIQAAPPNAYRWRKWLTQQMGSYMVMDLPQVMEIAAIV
;
A
#
# COMPACT_ATOMS: atom_id res chain seq x y z
N MET A 1 -22.35 -2.38 2.57
CA MET A 1 -21.02 -2.46 3.24
C MET A 1 -21.31 -2.78 4.69
N SER A 2 -20.65 -3.75 5.30
CA SER A 2 -20.93 -4.03 6.71
C SER A 2 -20.36 -2.88 7.54
N THR A 3 -21.23 -2.05 8.08
CA THR A 3 -20.86 -0.94 8.96
C THR A 3 -20.17 -1.47 10.23
N ASP A 4 -20.47 -2.69 10.64
CA ASP A 4 -19.93 -3.32 11.84
C ASP A 4 -18.46 -3.70 11.67
N GLU A 5 -18.09 -4.24 10.51
CA GLU A 5 -16.68 -4.57 10.19
C GLU A 5 -15.83 -3.30 10.16
N LEU A 6 -16.32 -2.23 9.53
CA LEU A 6 -15.62 -0.96 9.43
C LEU A 6 -15.54 -0.26 10.80
N SER A 7 -16.59 -0.35 11.61
CA SER A 7 -16.59 0.18 12.97
C SER A 7 -15.60 -0.56 13.88
N SER A 8 -15.53 -1.89 13.77
CA SER A 8 -14.53 -2.70 14.47
C SER A 8 -13.12 -2.32 14.00
N PHE A 9 -12.89 -2.19 12.69
CA PHE A 9 -11.61 -1.74 12.15
C PHE A 9 -11.20 -0.36 12.68
N PHE A 10 -12.07 0.64 12.59
CA PHE A 10 -11.79 1.99 13.08
C PHE A 10 -11.48 1.99 14.58
N THR A 11 -12.29 1.28 15.38
CA THR A 11 -12.12 1.18 16.83
C THR A 11 -10.77 0.55 17.19
N ASN A 12 -10.27 -0.38 16.38
CA ASN A 12 -9.00 -1.06 16.62
C ASN A 12 -7.79 -0.31 16.03
N ALA A 13 -7.97 0.53 15.02
CA ALA A 13 -6.89 1.24 14.34
C ALA A 13 -6.66 2.67 14.87
N TRP A 14 -7.72 3.42 15.15
CA TRP A 14 -7.62 4.87 15.37
C TRP A 14 -6.96 5.21 16.71
N GLY A 15 -5.72 5.73 16.63
CA GLY A 15 -4.94 6.12 17.80
C GLY A 15 -4.44 4.95 18.63
N LYS A 16 -4.48 3.73 18.10
CA LYS A 16 -4.04 2.51 18.77
C LYS A 16 -2.93 1.86 17.97
N THR A 17 -1.91 1.36 18.65
CA THR A 17 -0.88 0.54 18.04
C THR A 17 -1.50 -0.75 17.51
N TRP A 18 -1.38 -0.98 16.21
CA TRP A 18 -1.83 -2.19 15.53
C TRP A 18 -1.01 -3.41 15.97
N SER A 19 -1.64 -4.60 15.99
CA SER A 19 -0.96 -5.84 16.38
C SER A 19 0.23 -6.11 15.46
N ARG A 20 1.39 -6.37 16.05
CA ARG A 20 2.63 -6.64 15.35
C ARG A 20 3.28 -7.88 15.92
N ARG A 21 3.85 -8.69 15.03
CA ARG A 21 4.74 -9.80 15.36
C ARG A 21 6.08 -9.59 14.67
N SER A 22 7.16 -9.90 15.37
CA SER A 22 8.48 -10.03 14.78
C SER A 22 8.88 -11.50 14.72
N GLY A 23 9.73 -11.83 13.74
CA GLY A 23 10.21 -13.18 13.54
C GLY A 23 11.54 -13.20 12.81
N THR A 24 12.13 -14.37 12.70
CA THR A 24 13.35 -14.60 11.94
C THR A 24 13.14 -15.85 11.09
N ILE A 25 13.52 -15.77 9.82
CA ILE A 25 13.52 -16.90 8.88
C ILE A 25 14.95 -17.22 8.56
N PHE A 26 15.31 -18.50 8.61
CA PHE A 26 16.62 -18.95 8.18
C PHE A 26 16.51 -19.46 6.74
N LYS A 27 17.59 -19.29 5.97
CA LYS A 27 17.70 -19.85 4.61
C LYS A 27 17.40 -21.35 4.56
N THR A 28 17.80 -22.05 5.62
CA THR A 28 17.52 -23.49 5.78
C THR A 28 16.04 -23.82 5.93
N ASP A 29 15.18 -22.88 6.34
CA ASP A 29 13.74 -23.09 6.40
C ASP A 29 13.10 -23.06 5.01
N ILE A 30 13.68 -22.28 4.08
CA ILE A 30 13.22 -22.18 2.69
C ILE A 30 13.73 -23.35 1.84
N CYS A 31 14.98 -23.76 2.05
CA CYS A 31 15.63 -24.79 1.22
C CYS A 31 15.13 -26.22 1.51
N LYS A 32 14.58 -26.50 2.70
CA LYS A 32 14.12 -27.86 3.07
C LYS A 32 12.96 -28.36 2.21
N GLU A 33 12.14 -27.46 1.68
CA GLU A 33 10.93 -27.84 0.91
C GLU A 33 11.17 -27.93 -0.60
N ASN A 34 12.28 -27.39 -1.12
CA ASN A 34 12.56 -27.31 -2.56
C ASN A 34 13.91 -27.94 -2.91
N THR A 35 14.06 -29.25 -2.72
CA THR A 35 15.27 -29.98 -3.14
C THR A 35 15.59 -29.78 -4.63
N SER A 36 14.56 -29.62 -5.48
CA SER A 36 14.73 -29.34 -6.91
C SER A 36 15.25 -27.94 -7.26
N LEU A 37 15.15 -26.94 -6.37
CA LEU A 37 15.73 -25.61 -6.63
C LEU A 37 17.24 -25.59 -6.41
N MET A 38 17.76 -26.41 -5.50
CA MET A 38 19.21 -26.56 -5.35
C MET A 38 19.82 -27.38 -6.48
N GLU A 39 19.15 -28.45 -6.93
CA GLU A 39 19.62 -29.25 -8.07
C GLU A 39 19.70 -28.43 -9.38
N ALA A 40 18.83 -27.42 -9.57
CA ALA A 40 18.86 -26.54 -10.72
C ALA A 40 19.98 -25.46 -10.68
N LEU A 41 20.59 -25.22 -9.51
CA LEU A 41 21.68 -24.25 -9.34
C LEU A 41 23.07 -24.87 -9.47
N ASP A 42 23.17 -26.20 -9.35
CA ASP A 42 24.41 -26.97 -9.43
C ASP A 42 24.62 -27.67 -10.80
N ASP A 43 23.65 -27.56 -11.74
CA ASP A 43 23.81 -28.05 -13.11
C ASP A 43 24.70 -27.07 -13.91
N GLU A 44 26.02 -27.23 -13.75
CA GLU A 44 27.05 -26.59 -14.57
C GLU A 44 27.02 -27.13 -16.01
N THR A 45 25.88 -27.05 -16.70
CA THR A 45 25.82 -27.46 -18.10
C THR A 45 26.62 -26.43 -18.93
N PRO A 46 27.76 -26.81 -19.54
CA PRO A 46 28.64 -25.87 -20.21
C PRO A 46 28.00 -25.49 -21.54
N GLY A 47 27.23 -24.39 -21.56
CA GLY A 47 26.57 -23.91 -22.78
C GLY A 47 25.39 -22.98 -22.58
N ASN A 48 24.77 -22.94 -21.40
CA ASN A 48 23.63 -22.07 -21.16
C ASN A 48 24.10 -20.65 -20.77
N ARG A 49 24.30 -19.79 -21.77
CA ARG A 49 24.78 -18.40 -21.61
C ARG A 49 23.74 -17.43 -21.05
N TYR A 50 22.55 -17.88 -20.69
CA TYR A 50 21.65 -17.10 -19.85
C TYR A 50 22.13 -17.24 -18.42
N GLY A 51 23.08 -16.38 -18.04
CA GLY A 51 23.73 -16.42 -16.73
C GLY A 51 22.70 -16.52 -15.62
N ALA A 52 22.73 -17.64 -14.91
CA ALA A 52 22.05 -17.78 -13.64
C ALA A 52 22.56 -16.66 -12.75
N VAL A 53 21.73 -15.65 -12.52
CA VAL A 53 22.01 -14.63 -11.51
C VAL A 53 21.89 -15.37 -10.19
N TYR A 54 23.02 -15.79 -9.63
CA TYR A 54 23.08 -16.32 -8.28
C TYR A 54 22.57 -15.22 -7.35
N LEU A 55 21.32 -15.36 -6.91
CA LEU A 55 20.76 -14.51 -5.88
C LEU A 55 21.45 -14.92 -4.58
N GLU A 56 22.31 -14.05 -4.05
CA GLU A 56 22.86 -14.22 -2.70
C GLU A 56 21.72 -14.11 -1.68
N ILE A 57 21.11 -15.24 -1.33
CA ILE A 57 20.11 -15.32 -0.27
C ILE A 57 20.83 -15.27 1.07
N GLN A 58 20.48 -14.29 1.90
CA GLN A 58 20.97 -14.13 3.27
C GLN A 58 20.63 -15.37 4.12
N ASP A 59 21.54 -15.75 5.02
CA ASP A 59 21.35 -16.94 5.87
C ASP A 59 20.22 -16.78 6.89
N GLN A 60 19.94 -15.54 7.31
CA GLN A 60 18.86 -15.20 8.21
C GLN A 60 18.22 -13.87 7.81
N PHE A 61 16.92 -13.75 8.01
CA PHE A 61 16.16 -12.55 7.73
C PHE A 61 15.22 -12.24 8.90
N HIS A 62 15.42 -11.09 9.53
CA HIS A 62 14.54 -10.60 10.58
C HIS A 62 13.42 -9.76 9.98
N TYR A 63 12.18 -10.06 10.33
CA TYR A 63 11.01 -9.38 9.79
C TYR A 63 10.07 -8.90 10.89
N ILE A 64 9.28 -7.88 10.54
CA ILE A 64 8.14 -7.39 11.32
C ILE A 64 6.92 -7.48 10.42
N CYS A 65 5.80 -7.92 10.97
CA CYS A 65 4.55 -7.99 10.25
C CYS A 65 3.38 -7.45 11.08
N TYR A 66 2.35 -6.97 10.38
CA TYR A 66 1.04 -6.72 10.96
C TYR A 66 0.19 -7.98 10.89
N GLU A 67 -0.60 -8.22 11.94
CA GLU A 67 -1.57 -9.33 12.01
C GLU A 67 -3.00 -8.81 11.81
N GLY A 68 -3.97 -9.69 11.55
CA GLY A 68 -5.38 -9.30 11.43
C GLY A 68 -5.71 -8.54 10.14
N ILE A 69 -4.87 -8.62 9.12
CA ILE A 69 -4.98 -7.79 7.91
C ILE A 69 -6.14 -8.25 7.00
N SER A 70 -6.50 -9.53 7.05
CA SER A 70 -7.67 -10.02 6.31
C SER A 70 -8.97 -9.32 6.73
N ALA A 71 -9.11 -8.99 8.02
CA ALA A 71 -10.25 -8.23 8.54
C ALA A 71 -10.29 -6.80 8.00
N VAL A 72 -9.12 -6.18 7.80
CA VAL A 72 -9.00 -4.87 7.13
C VAL A 72 -9.45 -4.97 5.68
N GLY A 73 -9.00 -6.00 4.94
CA GLY A 73 -9.41 -6.24 3.56
C GLY A 73 -10.93 -6.40 3.42
N LYS A 74 -11.57 -7.15 4.32
CA LYS A 74 -13.02 -7.31 4.39
C LYS A 74 -13.74 -6.00 4.69
N ALA A 75 -13.31 -5.27 5.72
CA ALA A 75 -13.88 -3.99 6.11
C ALA A 75 -13.81 -2.96 4.97
N LEU A 76 -12.73 -2.97 4.17
CA LEU A 76 -12.54 -2.07 3.03
C LEU A 76 -13.14 -2.60 1.71
N LYS A 77 -13.74 -3.80 1.73
CA LYS A 77 -14.25 -4.51 0.54
C LYS A 77 -13.23 -4.56 -0.60
N MET A 78 -12.02 -5.01 -0.29
CA MET A 78 -11.01 -5.21 -1.31
C MET A 78 -11.42 -6.36 -2.24
N ALA A 79 -11.23 -6.17 -3.55
CA ALA A 79 -11.57 -7.20 -4.54
C ALA A 79 -10.63 -8.41 -4.48
N GLU A 80 -9.37 -8.16 -4.11
CA GLU A 80 -8.36 -9.20 -3.92
C GLU A 80 -8.37 -9.67 -2.47
N GLU A 81 -8.20 -10.98 -2.27
CA GLU A 81 -8.05 -11.56 -0.95
C GLU A 81 -6.76 -11.02 -0.31
N VAL A 82 -6.88 -10.53 0.92
CA VAL A 82 -5.76 -9.99 1.69
C VAL A 82 -5.33 -11.05 2.69
N HIS A 83 -4.05 -11.38 2.68
CA HIS A 83 -3.46 -12.31 3.65
C HIS A 83 -3.69 -11.84 5.09
N GLU A 84 -3.74 -12.79 6.01
CA GLU A 84 -3.90 -12.50 7.44
C GLU A 84 -2.76 -11.66 7.99
N VAL A 85 -1.58 -11.79 7.39
CA VAL A 85 -0.34 -11.13 7.78
C VAL A 85 0.15 -10.20 6.67
N LEU A 86 0.66 -9.03 7.06
CA LEU A 86 1.34 -8.09 6.17
C LEU A 86 2.78 -7.91 6.65
N VAL A 87 3.74 -8.44 5.91
CA VAL A 87 5.17 -8.24 6.16
C VAL A 87 5.56 -6.81 5.78
N ILE A 88 6.14 -6.08 6.73
CA ILE A 88 6.64 -4.73 6.50
C ILE A 88 7.98 -4.84 5.79
N GLN A 89 7.97 -4.62 4.47
CA GLN A 89 9.20 -4.61 3.68
C GLN A 89 10.11 -3.46 4.15
N SER A 90 11.42 -3.68 4.01
CA SER A 90 12.43 -2.67 4.35
C SER A 90 12.24 -1.35 3.60
N GLU A 91 11.65 -1.38 2.41
CA GLU A 91 11.35 -0.20 1.59
C GLU A 91 10.18 0.64 2.14
N PHE A 92 9.21 0.03 2.84
CA PHE A 92 7.96 0.70 3.23
C PHE A 92 8.18 1.92 4.15
N PRO A 93 8.98 1.82 5.23
CA PRO A 93 9.29 2.98 6.07
C PRO A 93 10.00 4.08 5.30
N LEU A 94 10.93 3.72 4.40
CA LEU A 94 11.70 4.67 3.58
C LEU A 94 10.80 5.44 2.62
N LEU A 95 9.87 4.75 1.94
CA LEU A 95 8.89 5.36 1.05
C LEU A 95 7.96 6.30 1.82
N ARG A 96 7.41 5.86 2.95
CA ARG A 96 6.59 6.69 3.84
C ARG A 96 7.33 7.96 4.23
N GLU A 97 8.54 7.83 4.76
CA GLU A 97 9.35 8.96 5.22
C GLU A 97 9.67 9.92 4.07
N SER A 98 9.95 9.41 2.87
CA SER A 98 10.15 10.24 1.67
C SER A 98 8.91 11.05 1.31
N ILE A 99 7.72 10.47 1.42
CA ILE A 99 6.45 11.16 1.16
C ILE A 99 6.20 12.23 2.23
N GLU A 100 6.38 11.91 3.51
CA GLU A 100 6.18 12.83 4.64
C GLU A 100 7.21 13.97 4.66
N CYS A 101 8.47 13.70 4.35
CA CYS A 101 9.52 14.71 4.25
C CYS A 101 9.23 15.73 3.14
N LYS A 102 8.72 15.29 1.99
CA LYS A 102 8.33 16.19 0.88
C LYS A 102 7.25 17.18 1.32
N LYS A 103 6.27 16.73 2.11
CA LYS A 103 5.23 17.61 2.69
C LYS A 103 5.85 18.73 3.54
N ASN A 104 6.86 18.42 4.36
CA ASN A 104 7.52 19.42 5.21
C ASN A 104 8.32 20.47 4.42
N ARG A 105 8.88 20.11 3.27
CA ARG A 105 9.62 21.04 2.40
C ARG A 105 8.69 21.97 1.61
N LEU A 106 7.49 21.53 1.30
CA LEU A 106 6.48 22.30 0.55
C LEU A 106 5.70 23.31 1.41
N LYS A 107 6.03 23.50 2.70
CA LYS A 107 5.38 24.51 3.56
C LYS A 107 5.41 25.95 3.00
N ARG A 108 6.25 26.25 2.01
CA ARG A 108 6.30 27.56 1.32
C ARG A 108 5.23 27.77 0.26
N TYR A 109 4.62 26.69 -0.26
CA TYR A 109 3.47 26.75 -1.18
C TYR A 109 2.60 25.51 -0.93
N PRO A 110 1.36 25.64 -0.45
CA PRO A 110 0.46 24.50 -0.19
C PRO A 110 -0.02 23.88 -1.50
N GLN A 111 0.90 23.34 -2.30
CA GLN A 111 0.55 22.53 -3.45
C GLN A 111 0.13 21.16 -2.96
N ARG A 112 -1.06 20.73 -3.37
CA ARG A 112 -1.57 19.40 -3.09
C ARG A 112 -0.65 18.37 -3.75
N GLN A 113 -0.20 17.37 -3.00
CA GLN A 113 0.75 16.38 -3.49
C GLN A 113 0.01 15.28 -4.27
N ARG A 114 0.58 14.90 -5.42
CA ARG A 114 -0.01 13.91 -6.33
C ARG A 114 1.06 12.87 -6.63
N MET A 115 0.81 11.62 -6.27
CA MET A 115 1.80 10.56 -6.36
C MET A 115 1.22 9.29 -6.97
N VAL A 116 2.00 8.66 -7.83
CA VAL A 116 1.78 7.29 -8.29
C VAL A 116 2.82 6.38 -7.66
N VAL A 117 2.40 5.28 -7.06
CA VAL A 117 3.25 4.15 -6.70
C VAL A 117 3.03 3.07 -7.76
N THR A 118 4.09 2.73 -8.48
CA THR A 118 4.05 1.75 -9.57
C THR A 118 5.14 0.69 -9.40
N GLY A 119 5.14 -0.34 -10.24
CA GLY A 119 6.02 -1.51 -10.11
C GLY A 119 5.37 -2.74 -10.72
N GLN A 120 6.11 -3.86 -10.78
CA GLN A 120 5.63 -5.10 -11.39
C GLN A 120 4.30 -5.57 -10.76
N PRO A 121 3.44 -6.31 -11.48
CA PRO A 121 2.25 -6.93 -10.88
C PRO A 121 2.66 -7.82 -9.69
N GLY A 122 1.86 -7.85 -8.63
CA GLY A 122 2.14 -8.65 -7.43
C GLY A 122 3.23 -8.11 -6.48
N ILE A 123 3.89 -7.00 -6.79
CA ILE A 123 5.03 -6.46 -6.01
C ILE A 123 4.68 -5.95 -4.60
N GLY A 124 3.39 -5.88 -4.23
CA GLY A 124 2.94 -5.33 -2.95
C GLY A 124 2.57 -3.84 -2.95
N LYS A 125 2.21 -3.23 -4.08
CA LYS A 125 1.71 -1.83 -4.13
C LYS A 125 0.49 -1.61 -3.22
N THR A 126 -0.49 -2.51 -3.31
CA THR A 126 -1.69 -2.45 -2.47
C THR A 126 -1.33 -2.66 -1.00
N THR A 127 -0.40 -3.58 -0.74
CA THR A 127 0.17 -3.84 0.59
C THR A 127 0.85 -2.59 1.17
N PHE A 128 1.60 -1.84 0.37
CA PHE A 128 2.19 -0.57 0.79
C PHE A 128 1.12 0.47 1.17
N LEU A 129 0.02 0.55 0.42
CA LEU A 129 -1.09 1.44 0.78
C LEU A 129 -1.82 1.01 2.06
N LEU A 130 -1.97 -0.30 2.31
CA LEU A 130 -2.49 -0.81 3.58
C LEU A 130 -1.55 -0.47 4.76
N TYR A 131 -0.24 -0.63 4.56
CA TYR A 131 0.77 -0.19 5.52
C TYR A 131 0.63 1.31 5.84
N LEU A 132 0.52 2.16 4.82
CA LEU A 132 0.30 3.60 5.00
C LEU A 132 -1.00 3.90 5.73
N LEU A 133 -2.10 3.22 5.37
CA LEU A 133 -3.38 3.40 6.03
C LEU A 133 -3.27 3.10 7.52
N ILE A 134 -2.80 1.90 7.88
CA ILE A 134 -2.63 1.49 9.29
C ILE A 134 -1.76 2.50 10.02
N HIS A 135 -0.57 2.79 9.49
CA HIS A 135 0.35 3.75 10.11
C HIS A 135 -0.31 5.09 10.40
N ARG A 136 -1.08 5.64 9.45
CA ARG A 136 -1.75 6.92 9.63
C ARG A 136 -2.88 6.87 10.66
N LEU A 137 -3.67 5.80 10.69
CA LEU A 137 -4.73 5.62 11.68
C LEU A 137 -4.17 5.47 13.09
N GLU A 138 -3.05 4.74 13.27
CA GLU A 138 -2.35 4.63 14.56
C GLU A 138 -1.97 6.02 15.11
N HIS A 139 -1.66 6.97 14.23
CA HIS A 139 -1.25 8.33 14.56
C HIS A 139 -2.41 9.35 14.50
N LYS A 140 -3.67 8.88 14.41
CA LYS A 140 -4.88 9.73 14.30
C LYS A 140 -4.83 10.74 13.17
N LEU A 141 -4.19 10.38 12.05
CA LEU A 141 -4.07 11.26 10.89
C LEU A 141 -5.25 11.04 9.93
N PRO A 142 -5.99 12.09 9.54
CA PRO A 142 -7.11 11.98 8.61
C PRO A 142 -6.68 11.33 7.30
N THR A 143 -7.43 10.30 6.89
CA THR A 143 -7.08 9.46 5.74
C THR A 143 -8.34 9.02 5.02
N ALA A 144 -8.40 9.30 3.72
CA ALA A 144 -9.43 8.81 2.83
C ALA A 144 -8.88 7.63 2.00
N VAL A 145 -9.73 6.66 1.70
CA VAL A 145 -9.34 5.48 0.93
C VAL A 145 -10.36 5.13 -0.15
N GLN A 146 -9.85 4.60 -1.26
CA GLN A 146 -10.63 4.04 -2.36
C GLN A 146 -9.96 2.74 -2.83
N PHE A 147 -10.43 1.61 -2.30
CA PHE A 147 -9.94 0.27 -2.65
C PHE A 147 -10.88 -0.51 -3.59
N ASN A 148 -12.05 0.05 -3.88
CA ASN A 148 -13.01 -0.42 -4.87
C ASN A 148 -13.61 0.77 -5.62
N ASN A 149 -14.39 0.50 -6.67
CA ASN A 149 -14.99 1.55 -7.50
C ASN A 149 -16.32 2.09 -6.93
N ASP A 150 -16.88 1.45 -5.91
CA ASP A 150 -18.25 1.69 -5.46
C ASP A 150 -18.34 2.76 -4.38
N ALA A 151 -17.29 2.88 -3.55
CA ALA A 151 -17.30 3.79 -2.43
C ALA A 151 -15.91 4.34 -2.09
N ILE A 152 -15.92 5.53 -1.50
CA ILE A 152 -14.80 6.08 -0.75
C ILE A 152 -15.11 6.02 0.75
N ILE A 153 -14.06 5.88 1.55
CA ILE A 153 -14.17 5.86 3.02
C ILE A 153 -13.23 6.93 3.57
N ILE A 154 -13.72 7.80 4.44
CA ILE A 154 -12.92 8.89 5.05
C ILE A 154 -12.85 8.63 6.55
N PHE A 155 -11.63 8.46 7.07
CA PHE A 155 -11.35 8.32 8.49
C PHE A 155 -10.84 9.64 9.06
N ASN A 156 -11.45 10.11 10.15
CA ASN A 156 -11.06 11.32 10.85
C ASN A 156 -11.33 11.17 12.36
N GLU A 157 -11.17 12.26 13.11
CA GLU A 157 -11.38 12.26 14.57
C GLU A 157 -12.83 11.97 15.00
N THR A 158 -13.81 12.20 14.12
CA THR A 158 -15.23 11.96 14.39
C THR A 158 -15.67 10.52 14.13
N GLY A 159 -14.83 9.74 13.46
CA GLY A 159 -15.16 8.37 13.05
C GLY A 159 -14.76 8.07 11.61
N PHE A 160 -15.64 7.35 10.91
CA PHE A 160 -15.52 7.07 9.50
C PHE A 160 -16.79 7.49 8.75
N HIS A 161 -16.63 7.92 7.51
CA HIS A 161 -17.72 8.31 6.62
C HIS A 161 -17.62 7.50 5.32
N ILE A 162 -18.72 6.93 4.86
CA ILE A 162 -18.79 6.15 3.61
C ILE A 162 -19.58 6.98 2.60
N HIS A 163 -19.02 7.19 1.42
CA HIS A 163 -19.70 7.88 0.33
C HIS A 163 -19.67 7.04 -0.94
N GLY A 164 -20.82 6.87 -1.60
CA GLY A 164 -20.91 6.25 -2.91
C GLY A 164 -20.21 7.10 -3.96
N THR A 165 -19.61 6.48 -4.98
CA THR A 165 -18.97 7.20 -6.09
C THR A 165 -19.98 7.81 -7.08
N ASP A 166 -21.23 7.35 -7.04
CA ASP A 166 -22.34 7.82 -7.88
C ASP A 166 -23.06 9.07 -7.33
N ASP A 167 -22.89 9.39 -6.04
CA ASP A 167 -23.65 10.43 -5.32
C ASP A 167 -23.07 11.86 -5.52
N GLN A 168 -22.65 12.22 -6.74
CA GLN A 168 -21.76 13.37 -6.97
C GLN A 168 -22.36 14.76 -6.68
N LEU A 169 -23.68 14.92 -6.69
CA LEU A 169 -24.31 16.25 -6.68
C LEU A 169 -24.43 16.88 -5.28
N ASP A 170 -24.59 16.07 -4.23
CA ASP A 170 -24.80 16.57 -2.85
C ASP A 170 -23.54 16.44 -1.96
N LEU A 171 -22.51 15.74 -2.45
CA LEU A 171 -21.31 15.43 -1.67
C LEU A 171 -20.25 16.53 -1.66
N GLU A 172 -20.27 17.47 -2.60
CA GLU A 172 -19.11 18.31 -2.88
C GLU A 172 -18.71 19.18 -1.68
N ASN A 173 -19.64 19.83 -0.99
CA ASN A 173 -19.30 20.74 0.11
C ASN A 173 -18.79 19.99 1.35
N THR A 174 -19.53 18.98 1.84
CA THR A 174 -19.15 18.27 3.07
C THR A 174 -17.90 17.41 2.88
N VAL A 175 -17.78 16.72 1.73
CA VAL A 175 -16.63 15.87 1.46
C VAL A 175 -15.37 16.67 1.15
N SER A 176 -15.51 17.84 0.49
CA SER A 176 -14.35 18.68 0.19
C SER A 176 -13.65 19.15 1.46
N GLU A 177 -14.39 19.67 2.43
CA GLU A 177 -13.84 20.13 3.72
C GLU A 177 -13.07 19.00 4.44
N MET A 178 -13.64 17.80 4.51
CA MET A 178 -12.97 16.65 5.11
C MET A 178 -11.68 16.26 4.38
N LEU A 179 -11.67 16.37 3.04
CA LEU A 179 -10.53 15.95 2.23
C LEU A 179 -9.35 16.92 2.26
N GLU A 180 -9.57 18.20 2.56
CA GLU A 180 -8.49 19.21 2.59
C GLU A 180 -7.38 18.90 3.60
N GLU A 181 -7.71 18.12 4.64
CA GLU A 181 -6.76 17.66 5.64
C GLU A 181 -6.31 16.20 5.43
N CYS A 182 -7.00 15.47 4.56
CA CYS A 182 -6.77 14.04 4.37
C CYS A 182 -5.64 13.73 3.39
N TRP A 183 -4.98 12.60 3.65
CA TRP A 183 -4.32 11.84 2.58
C TRP A 183 -5.33 10.90 1.95
N ALA A 184 -5.41 10.88 0.63
CA ALA A 184 -6.22 9.98 -0.14
C ALA A 184 -5.37 8.82 -0.70
N LEU A 185 -5.71 7.59 -0.35
CA LEU A 185 -5.05 6.37 -0.82
C LEU A 185 -5.98 5.65 -1.81
N ALA A 186 -5.51 5.44 -3.03
CA ALA A 186 -6.31 4.81 -4.08
C ALA A 186 -5.60 3.57 -4.63
N ALA A 187 -6.24 2.41 -4.54
CA ALA A 187 -5.73 1.13 -5.05
C ALA A 187 -6.72 0.52 -6.05
N ASN A 188 -6.21 -0.20 -7.04
CA ASN A 188 -7.03 -0.97 -7.99
C ASN A 188 -8.06 -0.13 -8.78
N VAL A 189 -7.83 1.18 -8.90
CA VAL A 189 -8.64 2.10 -9.71
C VAL A 189 -7.87 2.61 -10.92
N THR A 190 -8.56 2.78 -12.04
CA THR A 190 -7.96 3.38 -13.25
C THR A 190 -7.64 4.85 -13.02
N GLN A 191 -8.56 5.57 -12.39
CA GLN A 191 -8.38 6.94 -11.94
C GLN A 191 -8.95 7.08 -10.54
N PRO A 192 -8.26 7.81 -9.64
CA PRO A 192 -8.81 8.14 -8.34
C PRO A 192 -10.09 8.97 -8.47
N PHE A 193 -10.96 8.85 -7.47
CA PHE A 193 -12.19 9.61 -7.34
C PHE A 193 -11.96 11.12 -7.56
N LEU A 194 -12.92 11.81 -8.19
CA LEU A 194 -12.75 13.21 -8.56
C LEU A 194 -12.40 14.10 -7.36
N LEU A 195 -13.12 13.96 -6.25
CA LEU A 195 -12.87 14.78 -5.06
C LEU A 195 -11.50 14.51 -4.43
N PHE A 196 -10.93 13.30 -4.57
CA PHE A 196 -9.55 13.06 -4.16
C PHE A 196 -8.56 13.87 -4.99
N ARG A 197 -8.77 13.93 -6.31
CA ARG A 197 -7.90 14.69 -7.23
C ARG A 197 -7.99 16.18 -7.01
N VAL A 198 -9.18 16.67 -6.67
CA VAL A 198 -9.40 18.08 -6.39
C VAL A 198 -8.93 18.41 -4.98
N HIS A 199 -9.56 17.87 -3.93
CA HIS A 199 -9.46 18.39 -2.56
C HIS A 199 -8.36 17.76 -1.70
N ALA A 200 -8.00 16.50 -1.93
CA ALA A 200 -7.08 15.80 -1.03
C ALA A 200 -5.72 16.50 -0.93
N GLN A 201 -5.22 16.67 0.30
CA GLN A 201 -3.92 17.26 0.58
C GLN A 201 -2.78 16.48 -0.10
N CYS A 202 -2.85 15.15 -0.03
CA CYS A 202 -1.94 14.24 -0.68
C CYS A 202 -2.77 13.11 -1.29
N LEU A 203 -2.57 12.80 -2.56
CA LEU A 203 -3.20 11.66 -3.23
C LEU A 203 -2.10 10.70 -3.67
N ILE A 204 -2.19 9.46 -3.21
CA ILE A 204 -1.28 8.37 -3.54
C ILE A 204 -2.08 7.27 -4.24
N GLN A 205 -1.77 7.02 -5.51
CA GLN A 205 -2.40 5.96 -6.29
C GLN A 205 -1.43 4.79 -6.49
N ALA A 206 -1.81 3.59 -6.09
CA ALA A 206 -1.19 2.36 -6.55
C ALA A 206 -1.66 2.06 -7.98
N ALA A 207 -0.73 2.04 -8.94
CA ALA A 207 -1.03 1.86 -10.36
C ALA A 207 -0.22 0.70 -10.98
N PRO A 208 -0.76 0.03 -12.02
CA PRO A 208 0.00 -0.97 -12.77
C PRO A 208 1.23 -0.33 -13.46
N PRO A 209 2.24 -1.15 -13.85
CA PRO A 209 3.46 -0.65 -14.50
C PRO A 209 3.20 0.00 -15.88
N ASN A 210 2.03 -0.22 -16.47
CA ASN A 210 1.64 0.41 -17.72
C ASN A 210 1.42 1.93 -17.54
N ALA A 211 2.45 2.71 -17.88
CA ALA A 211 2.48 4.16 -17.76
C ALA A 211 1.34 4.87 -18.53
N TYR A 212 0.79 4.27 -19.58
CA TYR A 212 -0.30 4.89 -20.36
C TYR A 212 -1.53 5.21 -19.49
N ARG A 213 -1.80 4.40 -18.45
CA ARG A 213 -2.96 4.57 -17.57
C ARG A 213 -2.86 5.76 -16.63
N TRP A 214 -1.65 6.08 -16.17
CA TRP A 214 -1.46 7.08 -15.10
C TRP A 214 -0.65 8.31 -15.51
N ARG A 215 0.20 8.21 -16.55
CA ARG A 215 1.11 9.29 -16.93
C ARG A 215 0.37 10.56 -17.35
N LYS A 216 -0.71 10.43 -18.13
CA LYS A 216 -1.49 11.59 -18.61
C LYS A 216 -2.08 12.39 -17.45
N TRP A 217 -2.72 11.71 -16.49
CA TRP A 217 -3.30 12.40 -15.34
C TRP A 217 -2.21 12.96 -14.43
N LEU A 218 -1.11 12.23 -14.22
CA LEU A 218 -0.03 12.67 -13.36
C LEU A 218 0.63 13.95 -13.89
N THR A 219 0.82 14.05 -15.21
CA THR A 219 1.32 15.28 -15.86
C THR A 219 0.36 16.46 -15.68
N GLN A 220 -0.95 16.25 -15.85
CA GLN A 220 -1.96 17.30 -15.62
C GLN A 220 -1.98 17.80 -14.17
N GLN A 221 -1.61 16.93 -13.24
CA GLN A 221 -1.61 17.20 -11.80
C GLN A 221 -0.23 17.60 -11.26
N MET A 222 0.77 17.79 -12.14
CA MET A 222 2.16 18.08 -11.76
C MET A 222 2.71 17.11 -10.69
N GLY A 223 2.26 15.85 -10.73
CA GLY A 223 2.59 14.87 -9.72
C GLY A 223 3.93 14.18 -9.94
N SER A 224 4.31 13.35 -8.99
CA SER A 224 5.51 12.51 -9.03
C SER A 224 5.15 11.03 -9.02
N TYR A 225 6.08 10.16 -9.39
CA TYR A 225 5.90 8.72 -9.23
C TYR A 225 7.07 8.11 -8.48
N MET A 226 6.80 6.98 -7.83
CA MET A 226 7.78 6.10 -7.20
C MET A 226 7.59 4.71 -7.78
N VAL A 227 8.69 4.04 -8.06
CA VAL A 227 8.69 2.64 -8.51
C VAL A 227 9.14 1.82 -7.30
N MET A 228 8.31 0.88 -6.86
CA MET A 228 8.69 -0.06 -5.81
C MET A 228 9.63 -1.12 -6.37
N ASP A 229 10.59 -1.52 -5.54
CA ASP A 229 11.52 -2.60 -5.87
C ASP A 229 10.85 -3.98 -5.67
N LEU A 230 11.51 -5.02 -6.20
CA LEU A 230 11.08 -6.40 -5.98
C LEU A 230 11.34 -6.81 -4.53
N PRO A 231 10.37 -7.45 -3.85
CA PRO A 231 10.63 -7.99 -2.52
C PRO A 231 11.71 -9.06 -2.62
N GLN A 232 12.55 -9.12 -1.61
CA GLN A 232 13.60 -10.13 -1.52
C GLN A 232 12.97 -11.51 -1.28
N VAL A 233 13.67 -12.57 -1.68
CA VAL A 233 13.20 -13.97 -1.50
C VAL A 233 12.79 -14.24 -0.04
N MET A 234 13.56 -13.70 0.91
CA MET A 234 13.28 -13.85 2.34
C MET A 234 12.03 -13.07 2.80
N GLU A 235 11.73 -11.92 2.19
CA GLU A 235 10.51 -11.15 2.47
C GLU A 235 9.27 -11.89 1.97
N ILE A 236 9.38 -12.55 0.81
CA ILE A 236 8.30 -13.40 0.27
C ILE A 236 8.06 -14.60 1.18
N ALA A 237 9.13 -15.27 1.62
CA ALA A 237 9.04 -16.42 2.52
C ALA A 237 8.39 -16.08 3.87
N ALA A 238 8.42 -14.82 4.30
CA ALA A 238 7.81 -14.36 5.54
C ALA A 238 6.28 -14.21 5.52
N ILE A 239 5.67 -14.37 4.35
CA ILE A 239 4.21 -14.28 4.18
C ILE A 239 3.53 -15.65 4.40
N VAL A 240 4.30 -16.74 4.33
CA VAL A 240 3.83 -18.14 4.26
C VAL A 240 3.47 -18.71 5.64
#